data_AF-A0A8X7XJL3-F1
#
_entry.id   AF-A0A8X7XJL3-F1
#
_cell.length_a   1.000
_cell.length_b   1.000
_cell.length_c   1.000
_cell.angle_alpha   90.00
_cell.angle_beta   90.00
_cell.angle_gamma   90.00
#
_symmetry.space_group_name_H-M   'P 1'
#
loop_
_entity.id
_entity.type
_entity.pdbx_description
1 polymer ?
#
loop_
_entity_poly.entity_id
_entity_poly.type
_entity_poly.pdbx_seq_one_letter_code
_entity_poly.pdbx_strand_id
1 'polypeptide(L)'
;MAPGTADLTADVDFCYLRRMTEGKVASLGPVAQCKFLENMGINVRLQVLMRNSTDSDRQAELVHGFDMMMNPKKMGERFKFFALLPHSRLANPEKGETDQKRPKPPPVAGFTELEL
;
A
#
# COMPACT_ATOMS: atom_id res chain seq x y z
N MET A 1 17.96 25.44 20.84
CA MET A 1 18.11 24.67 19.59
C MET A 1 18.73 25.58 18.55
N ALA A 2 19.71 25.08 17.79
CA ALA A 2 20.38 25.85 16.73
C ALA A 2 19.88 25.36 15.36
N PRO A 3 19.94 26.18 14.31
CA PRO A 3 19.69 25.71 12.95
C PRO A 3 20.54 24.49 12.62
N GLY A 4 19.93 23.45 12.06
CA GLY A 4 20.58 22.17 11.76
C GLY A 4 20.53 21.13 12.87
N THR A 5 19.97 21.42 14.05
CA THR A 5 19.83 20.44 15.14
C THR A 5 18.47 19.73 15.19
N ALA A 6 17.62 19.92 14.19
CA ALA A 6 16.30 19.31 14.10
C ALA A 6 15.96 19.00 12.64
N ASP A 7 15.24 17.90 12.43
CA ASP A 7 14.70 17.55 11.13
C ASP A 7 13.51 18.45 10.79
N LEU A 8 13.52 18.97 9.57
CA LEU A 8 12.41 19.75 9.01
C LEU A 8 11.60 18.85 8.08
N THR A 9 10.28 18.91 8.23
CA THR A 9 9.33 18.17 7.38
C THR A 9 8.21 19.10 6.94
N ALA A 10 7.55 18.75 5.84
CA ALA A 10 6.40 19.46 5.31
C ALA A 10 5.44 18.47 4.65
N ASP A 11 4.15 18.81 4.65
CA ASP A 11 3.15 18.03 3.95
C ASP A 11 3.34 18.09 2.43
N VAL A 12 3.06 16.98 1.76
CA VAL A 12 3.16 16.88 0.30
C VAL A 12 1.89 17.45 -0.34
N ASP A 13 2.06 18.43 -1.24
CA ASP A 13 0.96 18.93 -2.07
C ASP A 13 0.74 18.02 -3.29
N PHE A 14 -0.13 17.03 -3.14
CA PHE A 14 -0.50 16.12 -4.23
C PHE A 14 -1.27 16.79 -5.37
N CYS A 15 -1.97 17.91 -5.11
CA CYS A 15 -2.65 18.67 -6.14
C CYS A 15 -1.63 19.36 -7.06
N TYR A 16 -0.59 19.92 -6.47
CA TYR A 16 0.54 20.48 -7.19
C TYR A 16 1.25 19.42 -8.04
N LEU A 17 1.56 18.25 -7.45
CA LEU A 17 2.19 17.14 -8.19
C LEU A 17 1.36 16.75 -9.41
N ARG A 18 0.05 16.54 -9.25
CA ARG A 18 -0.86 16.19 -10.35
C ARG A 18 -0.86 17.24 -11.45
N ARG A 19 -0.93 18.54 -11.11
CA ARG A 19 -0.88 19.65 -12.08
C ARG A 19 0.42 19.66 -12.88
N MET A 20 1.55 19.38 -12.25
CA MET A 20 2.87 19.42 -12.92
C MET A 20 3.09 18.24 -13.87
N THR A 21 2.41 17.13 -13.63
CA THR A 21 2.49 15.89 -14.41
C THR A 21 1.39 15.75 -15.46
N GLU A 22 0.42 16.66 -15.48
CA GLU A 22 -0.69 16.65 -16.41
C GLU A 22 -0.23 16.59 -17.88
N GLY A 23 -0.87 15.73 -18.68
CA GLY A 23 -0.55 15.50 -20.08
C GLY A 23 0.76 14.73 -20.34
N LYS A 24 1.60 14.47 -19.32
CA LYS A 24 2.88 13.75 -19.46
C LYS A 24 2.77 12.30 -19.01
N VAL A 25 2.09 12.08 -17.88
CA VAL A 25 1.89 10.76 -17.28
C VAL A 25 0.49 10.66 -16.69
N ALA A 26 0.00 9.44 -16.54
CA ALA A 26 -1.22 9.21 -15.78
C ALA A 26 -0.92 9.33 -14.27
N SER A 27 -1.72 10.13 -13.58
CA SER A 27 -1.66 10.29 -12.13
C SER A 27 -2.83 9.57 -11.48
N LEU A 28 -2.55 8.66 -10.53
CA LEU A 28 -3.55 7.93 -9.75
C LEU A 28 -3.45 8.26 -8.26
N GLY A 29 -4.59 8.33 -7.57
CA GLY A 29 -4.67 8.80 -6.19
C GLY A 29 -4.60 10.34 -6.09
N PRO A 30 -4.35 10.93 -4.90
CA PRO A 30 -3.92 10.25 -3.69
C PRO A 30 -5.05 9.43 -3.06
N VAL A 31 -4.70 8.34 -2.38
CA VAL A 31 -5.59 7.54 -1.55
C VAL A 31 -5.02 7.47 -0.14
N ALA A 32 -5.87 7.46 0.89
CA ALA A 32 -5.44 7.28 2.28
C ALA A 32 -4.67 5.96 2.46
N GLN A 33 -3.62 5.98 3.28
CA GLN A 33 -2.79 4.81 3.57
C GLN A 33 -3.63 3.63 4.06
N CYS A 34 -4.55 3.85 5.01
CA CYS A 34 -5.39 2.77 5.52
C CYS A 34 -6.21 2.12 4.41
N LYS A 35 -6.77 2.92 3.49
CA LYS A 35 -7.58 2.38 2.39
C LYS A 35 -6.75 1.64 1.36
N PHE A 36 -5.56 2.14 1.04
CA PHE A 36 -4.64 1.46 0.14
C PHE A 36 -4.19 0.11 0.70
N LEU A 37 -3.76 0.07 1.97
CA LEU A 37 -3.30 -1.15 2.62
C LEU A 37 -4.42 -2.17 2.83
N GLU A 38 -5.64 -1.71 3.14
CA GLU A 38 -6.83 -2.57 3.20
C GLU A 38 -7.06 -3.27 1.86
N ASN A 39 -7.05 -2.53 0.75
CA ASN A 39 -7.22 -3.08 -0.59
C ASN A 39 -6.09 -4.05 -1.00
N MET A 40 -4.89 -3.90 -0.40
CA MET A 40 -3.76 -4.81 -0.58
C MET A 40 -3.80 -6.05 0.32
N GLY A 41 -4.85 -6.20 1.15
CA GLY A 41 -5.05 -7.40 1.97
C GLY A 41 -4.30 -7.40 3.30
N ILE A 42 -3.97 -6.24 3.86
CA ILE A 42 -3.23 -6.15 5.13
C ILE A 42 -3.95 -6.86 6.30
N ASN A 43 -5.28 -6.87 6.33
CA ASN A 43 -6.09 -7.56 7.34
C ASN A 43 -5.81 -9.06 7.33
N VAL A 44 -5.82 -9.64 6.13
CA VAL A 44 -5.54 -11.06 5.89
C VAL A 44 -4.11 -11.37 6.31
N ARG A 45 -3.16 -10.52 5.92
CA ARG A 45 -1.74 -10.69 6.29
C ARG A 45 -1.52 -10.64 7.80
N LEU A 46 -2.19 -9.75 8.53
CA LEU A 46 -2.10 -9.70 9.99
C LEU A 46 -2.57 -11.02 10.61
N GLN A 47 -3.69 -11.57 10.16
CA GLN A 47 -4.20 -12.85 10.69
C GLN A 47 -3.20 -13.99 10.50
N VAL A 48 -2.58 -14.10 9.32
CA VAL A 48 -1.52 -15.10 9.06
C VAL A 48 -0.34 -14.92 10.03
N LEU A 49 0.11 -13.68 10.21
CA LEU A 49 1.24 -13.39 11.08
C LEU A 49 0.94 -13.72 12.55
N MET A 50 -0.27 -13.41 13.01
CA MET A 50 -0.71 -13.72 14.37
C MET A 50 -0.79 -15.23 14.60
N ARG A 51 -1.36 -16.00 13.64
CA ARG A 51 -1.45 -17.46 13.74
C ARG A 51 -0.08 -18.15 13.78
N ASN A 52 0.88 -17.63 13.02
CA ASN A 52 2.21 -18.23 12.89
C ASN A 52 3.19 -17.78 13.97
N SER A 53 2.83 -16.78 14.77
CA SER A 53 3.66 -16.29 15.86
C SER A 53 3.25 -16.97 17.17
N THR A 54 4.18 -17.64 17.84
CA THR A 54 4.00 -18.22 19.17
C THR A 54 4.47 -17.30 20.30
N ASP A 55 5.11 -16.17 19.95
CA ASP A 55 5.66 -15.18 20.87
C ASP A 55 4.63 -14.06 21.11
N SER A 56 4.21 -13.91 22.36
CA SER A 56 3.21 -12.92 22.77
C SER A 56 3.69 -11.48 22.58
N ASP A 57 4.98 -11.20 22.80
CA ASP A 57 5.52 -9.85 22.65
C ASP A 57 5.51 -9.47 21.18
N ARG A 58 5.89 -10.42 20.32
CA ARG A 58 5.85 -10.23 18.87
C ARG A 58 4.43 -10.02 18.35
N GLN A 59 3.46 -10.75 18.87
CA GLN A 59 2.04 -10.55 18.53
C GLN A 59 1.57 -9.14 18.95
N ALA A 60 1.95 -8.66 20.13
CA ALA A 60 1.59 -7.33 20.60
C ALA A 60 2.19 -6.23 19.70
N GLU A 61 3.44 -6.38 19.27
CA GLU A 61 4.09 -5.49 18.31
C GLU A 61 3.37 -5.45 16.96
N LEU A 62 2.92 -6.61 16.46
CA LEU A 62 2.17 -6.70 15.21
C LEU A 62 0.84 -5.94 15.28
N VAL A 63 0.10 -6.10 16.38
CA VAL A 63 -1.16 -5.36 16.61
C VAL A 63 -0.88 -3.86 16.73
N HIS A 64 0.17 -3.47 17.46
CA HIS A 64 0.55 -2.07 17.60
C HIS A 64 0.93 -1.42 16.27
N GLY A 65 1.78 -2.09 15.48
CA GLY A 65 2.20 -1.61 14.16
C GLY A 65 1.04 -1.53 13.17
N PHE A 66 0.13 -2.50 13.21
CA PHE A 66 -1.10 -2.46 12.41
C PHE A 66 -1.97 -1.25 12.78
N ASP A 67 -2.20 -1.00 14.08
CA ASP A 67 -2.97 0.17 14.51
C ASP A 67 -2.26 1.48 14.14
N MET A 68 -0.93 1.59 14.27
CA MET A 68 -0.19 2.75 13.78
C MET A 68 -0.48 3.05 12.31
N MET A 69 -0.41 2.03 11.45
CA MET A 69 -0.56 2.17 10.01
C MET A 69 -2.01 2.39 9.57
N MET A 70 -2.98 1.76 10.23
CA MET A 70 -4.37 1.71 9.77
C MET A 70 -5.29 2.72 10.46
N ASN A 71 -4.96 3.14 11.68
CA ASN A 71 -5.83 4.02 12.46
C ASN A 71 -5.91 5.43 11.83
N PRO A 72 -7.12 5.94 11.52
CA PRO A 72 -7.30 7.27 10.92
C PRO A 72 -6.76 8.42 11.77
N LYS A 73 -6.74 8.26 13.11
CA LYS A 73 -6.20 9.26 14.04
C LYS A 73 -4.66 9.24 14.10
N LYS A 74 -4.02 8.23 13.50
CA LYS A 74 -2.57 8.03 13.47
C LYS A 74 -2.07 8.21 12.03
N MET A 75 -1.43 7.20 11.42
CA MET A 75 -0.94 7.33 10.04
C MET A 75 -2.01 7.08 8.97
N GLY A 76 -3.07 6.35 9.29
CA GLY A 76 -4.01 5.81 8.30
C GLY A 76 -4.60 6.87 7.37
N GLU A 77 -5.02 8.02 7.92
CA GLU A 77 -5.53 9.14 7.14
C GLU A 77 -4.45 10.17 6.79
N ARG A 78 -3.41 10.33 7.62
CA ARG A 78 -2.35 11.33 7.40
C ARG A 78 -1.46 11.00 6.21
N PHE A 79 -1.10 9.72 6.05
CA PHE A 79 -0.23 9.26 4.98
C PHE A 79 -1.06 8.86 3.76
N LYS A 80 -0.53 9.14 2.57
CA LYS A 80 -1.22 8.95 1.29
C LYS A 80 -0.36 8.19 0.29
N PHE A 81 -1.00 7.41 -0.57
CA PHE A 81 -0.39 6.76 -1.73
C PHE A 81 -0.79 7.51 -3.01
N PHE A 82 0.19 7.83 -3.83
CA PHE A 82 0.04 8.49 -5.12
C PHE A 82 0.95 7.82 -6.13
N ALA A 83 0.46 7.55 -7.34
CA ALA A 83 1.21 6.85 -8.37
C ALA A 83 1.25 7.66 -9.68
N LEU A 84 2.41 7.62 -10.33
CA LEU A 84 2.64 8.16 -11.66
C LEU A 84 3.00 7.00 -12.59
N LEU A 85 2.29 6.87 -13.68
CA LEU A 85 2.42 5.74 -14.61
C LEU A 85 2.44 6.25 -16.05
N PRO A 86 3.17 5.58 -16.97
CA PRO A 86 2.99 5.81 -18.40
C PRO A 86 1.53 5.56 -18.80
N HIS A 87 0.97 6.41 -19.68
CA HIS A 87 -0.41 6.26 -20.14
C HIS A 87 -0.69 4.89 -20.76
N SER A 88 0.29 4.28 -21.43
CA SER A 88 0.20 2.94 -22.02
C SER A 88 -0.08 1.83 -21.01
N ARG A 89 0.24 2.04 -19.72
CA ARG A 89 -0.06 1.07 -18.65
C ARG A 89 -1.52 1.09 -18.22
N LEU A 90 -2.26 2.14 -18.58
CA LEU A 90 -3.70 2.26 -18.35
C LEU A 90 -4.53 2.01 -19.60
N ALA A 91 -3.90 1.96 -20.77
CA ALA A 91 -4.57 1.49 -21.97
C ALA A 91 -5.01 0.04 -21.75
N ASN A 92 -6.26 -0.26 -22.08
CA ASN A 92 -6.71 -1.65 -22.13
C ASN A 92 -5.77 -2.42 -23.08
N PRO A 93 -5.37 -3.65 -22.74
CA PRO A 93 -4.70 -4.48 -23.72
C PRO A 93 -5.64 -4.57 -24.93
N GLU A 94 -5.21 -4.04 -26.07
CA GLU A 94 -5.78 -4.38 -27.36
C GLU A 94 -5.93 -5.91 -27.39
N LYS A 95 -7.14 -6.40 -27.68
CA LYS A 95 -7.43 -7.85 -27.74
C LYS A 95 -6.50 -8.49 -28.77
N GLY A 96 -5.36 -8.97 -28.33
CA GLY A 96 -4.29 -9.37 -29.23
C GLY A 96 -3.11 -9.97 -28.50
N GLU A 97 -3.34 -11.05 -27.76
CA GLU A 97 -2.41 -12.18 -27.71
C GLU A 97 -3.13 -13.37 -27.05
N THR A 98 -3.00 -14.51 -27.70
CA THR A 98 -3.66 -15.76 -27.36
C THR A 98 -3.36 -16.18 -25.92
N ASP A 99 -4.35 -16.84 -25.34
CA ASP A 99 -4.41 -17.43 -24.00
C ASP A 99 -3.34 -18.52 -23.80
N GLN A 100 -2.06 -18.17 -23.93
CA GLN A 100 -0.95 -19.03 -23.55
C GLN A 100 -0.91 -19.06 -22.03
N LYS A 101 -1.56 -20.08 -21.48
CA LYS A 101 -1.49 -20.60 -20.10
C LYS A 101 -0.24 -20.12 -19.36
N ARG A 102 -0.30 -18.93 -18.76
CA ARG A 102 0.74 -18.50 -17.81
C ARG A 102 0.69 -19.48 -16.65
N PRO A 103 1.83 -20.04 -16.20
CA PRO A 103 1.85 -20.93 -15.06
C PRO A 103 1.20 -20.21 -13.87
N LYS A 104 0.31 -20.91 -13.16
CA LYS A 104 -0.32 -20.35 -11.95
C LYS A 104 0.79 -19.93 -10.99
N PRO A 105 0.77 -18.70 -10.46
CA PRO A 105 1.76 -18.30 -9.47
C PRO A 105 1.73 -19.27 -8.29
N PRO A 106 2.87 -19.55 -7.66
CA PRO A 106 2.91 -20.43 -6.49
C PRO A 106 2.03 -19.87 -5.36
N PRO A 107 1.47 -20.73 -4.50
CA PRO A 107 0.69 -20.29 -3.36
C PRO A 107 1.55 -19.41 -2.44
N VAL A 108 0.96 -18.34 -1.92
CA VAL A 108 1.63 -17.44 -0.97
C VAL A 108 1.59 -18.07 0.42
N ALA A 109 2.75 -18.24 1.05
CA ALA A 109 2.87 -18.91 2.34
C ALA A 109 1.92 -18.33 3.41
N GLY A 110 1.16 -19.21 4.08
CA GLY A 110 0.20 -18.87 5.12
C GLY A 110 -1.15 -18.33 4.65
N PHE A 111 -1.32 -18.03 3.35
CA PHE A 111 -2.63 -17.64 2.80
C PHE A 111 -3.52 -18.83 2.44
N THR A 112 -2.95 -20.03 2.33
CA THR A 112 -3.68 -21.29 2.04
C THR A 112 -4.44 -21.84 3.25
N GLU A 113 -4.11 -21.38 4.45
CA GLU A 113 -4.67 -21.86 5.73
C GLU A 113 -5.77 -20.94 6.27
N LEU A 114 -6.08 -19.88 5.54
CA LEU A 114 -7.18 -18.98 5.84
C LEU A 114 -8.40 -19.47 5.05
N GLU A 115 -9.33 -20.12 5.74
CA GLU A 115 -10.70 -20.28 5.23
C GLU A 115 -11.33 -18.87 5.19
N LEU A 116 -11.34 -18.25 4.01
CA LEU A 116 -12.00 -16.97 3.74
C LEU A 116 -13.46 -17.19 3.30
#